data_AF-A0A411G5S0-F1
#
_entry.id   AF-A0A411G5S0-F1
#
_cell.length_a   1.000
_cell.length_b   1.000
_cell.length_c   1.000
_cell.angle_alpha   90.00
_cell.angle_beta   90.00
_cell.angle_gamma   90.00
#
_symmetry.space_group_name_H-M   'P 1'
#
loop_
_entity.id
_entity.type
_entity.pdbx_description
1 polymer ?
#
loop_
_entity_poly.entity_id
_entity_poly.type
_entity_poly.pdbx_seq_one_letter_code
_entity_poly.pdbx_strand_id
1 'polypeptide(L)'
;NVTFVNMSERGQRYLSDLFTTCVDIRWRWMLVIFCLSFLLSWLLFGFAFWLIAAAHGDFAIHLNPSSGASSGGGDESGAGAVVEVEETCFVQVNSFMAAFLFSLETQTSIGYGFRSVTEACPLAVMAVVLQCIV
;
A
#
# COMPACT_ATOMS: atom_id res chain seq x y z
N ASN A 1 -11.26 -32.88 -37.48
CA ASN A 1 -10.26 -31.83 -37.16
C ASN A 1 -10.72 -30.56 -37.86
N VAL A 2 -11.27 -29.58 -37.12
CA VAL A 2 -11.80 -28.32 -37.67
C VAL A 2 -11.08 -27.18 -36.97
N THR A 3 -10.53 -26.24 -37.73
CA THR A 3 -9.81 -25.09 -37.21
C THR A 3 -10.50 -23.81 -37.66
N PHE A 4 -10.78 -22.92 -36.71
CA PHE A 4 -11.38 -21.63 -37.00
C PHE A 4 -10.30 -20.62 -37.39
N VAL A 5 -10.30 -20.23 -38.66
CA VAL A 5 -9.49 -19.16 -39.26
C VAL A 5 -10.36 -17.93 -39.48
N ASN A 6 -9.78 -16.73 -39.26
CA ASN A 6 -10.40 -15.44 -39.53
C ASN A 6 -11.61 -15.04 -38.63
N MET A 7 -11.51 -15.27 -37.31
CA MET A 7 -12.43 -14.66 -36.35
C MET A 7 -11.91 -13.29 -35.91
N SER A 8 -12.50 -12.22 -36.45
CA SER A 8 -12.33 -10.87 -35.90
C SER A 8 -12.87 -10.81 -34.46
N GLU A 9 -12.23 -10.04 -33.59
CA GLU A 9 -12.62 -9.82 -32.17
C GLU A 9 -12.50 -11.03 -31.22
N ARG A 10 -11.69 -12.04 -31.56
CA ARG A 10 -11.48 -13.25 -30.73
C ARG A 10 -11.12 -12.92 -29.27
N GLY A 11 -10.19 -11.99 -29.04
CA GLY A 11 -9.73 -11.61 -27.70
C GLY A 11 -10.82 -10.95 -26.83
N GLN A 12 -11.65 -10.08 -27.43
CA GLN A 12 -12.70 -9.37 -26.70
C GLN A 12 -13.83 -10.32 -26.26
N ARG A 13 -14.15 -11.34 -27.06
CA ARG A 13 -15.12 -12.38 -26.71
C ARG A 13 -14.59 -13.33 -25.62
N TYR A 14 -13.30 -13.66 -25.62
CA TYR A 14 -12.69 -14.41 -24.52
C TYR A 14 -12.66 -13.62 -23.20
N LEU A 15 -12.43 -12.30 -23.26
CA LEU A 15 -12.47 -11.44 -22.07
C LEU A 15 -13.90 -11.22 -21.54
N SER A 16 -14.92 -11.18 -22.41
CA SER A 16 -16.32 -11.08 -21.97
C SER A 16 -16.84 -12.36 -21.32
N ASP A 17 -16.25 -13.52 -21.66
CA ASP A 17 -16.57 -14.83 -21.06
C ASP A 17 -15.42 -15.30 -20.15
N LEU A 18 -15.08 -14.46 -19.18
CA LEU A 18 -13.92 -14.66 -18.31
C LEU A 18 -14.06 -15.92 -17.45
N PHE A 19 -15.28 -16.24 -16.97
CA PHE A 19 -15.52 -17.42 -16.12
C PHE A 19 -15.22 -18.72 -16.88
N THR A 20 -15.79 -18.88 -18.07
CA THR A 20 -15.59 -20.08 -18.89
C THR A 20 -14.14 -20.15 -19.39
N THR A 21 -13.54 -19.02 -19.77
CA THR A 21 -12.12 -18.93 -20.15
C THR A 21 -11.18 -19.34 -19.02
N CYS A 22 -11.47 -18.94 -17.77
CA CYS A 22 -10.69 -19.32 -16.59
C CYS A 22 -10.77 -20.82 -16.29
N VAL A 23 -11.93 -21.45 -16.52
CA VAL A 23 -12.11 -22.91 -16.31
C VAL A 23 -11.45 -23.73 -17.43
N ASP A 24 -11.46 -23.23 -18.66
CA ASP A 24 -10.91 -23.92 -19.84
C ASP A 24 -9.38 -23.76 -19.98
N ILE A 25 -8.74 -22.85 -19.23
CA ILE A 25 -7.30 -22.62 -19.30
C ILE A 25 -6.50 -23.73 -18.61
N ARG A 26 -5.28 -24.02 -19.10
CA ARG A 26 -4.39 -24.98 -18.41
C ARG A 26 -4.04 -24.46 -17.01
N TRP A 27 -4.09 -25.34 -16.01
CA TRP A 27 -3.81 -25.05 -14.59
C TRP A 27 -2.55 -24.20 -14.33
N ARG A 28 -1.46 -24.42 -15.08
CA ARG A 28 -0.23 -23.62 -14.96
C ARG A 28 -0.47 -22.12 -15.20
N TRP A 29 -1.28 -21.78 -16.20
CA TRP A 29 -1.60 -20.38 -16.52
C TRP A 29 -2.65 -19.82 -15.56
N MET A 30 -3.59 -20.65 -15.10
CA MET A 30 -4.55 -20.26 -14.07
C MET A 30 -3.84 -19.80 -12.79
N LEU A 31 -2.87 -20.59 -12.30
CA LEU A 31 -2.07 -20.23 -11.12
C LEU A 31 -1.24 -18.96 -11.36
N VAL A 32 -0.63 -18.82 -12.54
CA VAL A 32 0.14 -17.60 -12.88
C VAL A 32 -0.75 -16.36 -12.85
N ILE A 33 -1.93 -16.41 -13.46
CA ILE A 33 -2.88 -15.28 -13.49
C ILE A 33 -3.35 -14.93 -12.08
N PHE A 34 -3.68 -15.93 -11.27
CA PHE A 34 -4.09 -15.74 -9.87
C PHE A 34 -2.96 -15.12 -9.05
N CYS A 35 -1.74 -15.65 -9.11
CA CYS A 35 -0.60 -15.06 -8.40
C CYS A 35 -0.32 -13.63 -8.89
N LEU A 36 -0.41 -13.37 -10.19
CA LEU A 36 -0.21 -12.05 -10.76
C LEU A 36 -1.27 -11.06 -10.26
N SER A 37 -2.54 -11.47 -10.12
CA SER A 37 -3.59 -10.57 -9.62
C SER A 37 -3.33 -10.11 -8.19
N PHE A 38 -2.90 -11.01 -7.29
CA PHE A 38 -2.52 -10.63 -5.92
C PHE A 38 -1.26 -9.76 -5.88
N LEU A 39 -0.24 -10.08 -6.69
CA LEU A 39 0.96 -9.26 -6.74
C LEU A 39 0.64 -7.84 -7.24
N LEU A 40 -0.21 -7.71 -8.26
CA LEU A 40 -0.63 -6.42 -8.79
C LEU A 40 -1.48 -5.64 -7.79
N SER A 41 -2.39 -6.28 -7.05
CA SER A 41 -3.16 -5.60 -5.99
C SER A 41 -2.24 -5.11 -4.87
N TRP A 42 -1.32 -5.95 -4.38
CA TRP A 42 -0.35 -5.54 -3.36
C TRP A 42 0.52 -4.38 -3.81
N LEU A 43 0.98 -4.40 -5.07
CA LEU A 43 1.77 -3.31 -5.65
C LEU A 43 0.97 -2.02 -5.80
N LEU A 44 -0.29 -2.11 -6.25
CA LEU A 44 -1.15 -0.95 -6.43
C LEU A 44 -1.45 -0.27 -5.08
N PHE A 45 -1.85 -1.02 -4.07
CA PHE A 45 -2.09 -0.48 -2.73
C PHE A 45 -0.80 -0.05 -2.03
N GLY A 46 0.29 -0.79 -2.20
CA GLY A 46 1.61 -0.40 -1.68
C GLY A 46 2.10 0.92 -2.27
N PHE A 47 1.88 1.13 -3.57
CA PHE A 47 2.16 2.41 -4.22
C PHE A 47 1.24 3.53 -3.71
N ALA A 48 -0.05 3.26 -3.52
CA ALA A 48 -0.99 4.23 -2.95
C ALA A 48 -0.60 4.65 -1.52
N PHE A 49 -0.25 3.72 -0.63
CA PHE A 49 0.23 4.04 0.72
C PHE A 49 1.54 4.82 0.69
N TRP A 50 2.46 4.44 -0.20
CA TRP A 50 3.70 5.18 -0.38
C TRP A 50 3.44 6.63 -0.83
N LEU A 51 2.48 6.86 -1.73
CA LEU A 51 2.07 8.21 -2.14
C LEU A 51 1.41 9.00 -1.00
N ILE A 52 0.55 8.36 -0.20
CA ILE A 52 -0.09 9.02 0.95
C ILE A 52 0.99 9.44 1.97
N ALA A 53 1.91 8.54 2.31
CA ALA A 53 3.05 8.84 3.19
C ALA A 53 3.96 9.94 2.61
N ALA A 54 4.23 9.90 1.30
CA ALA A 54 5.03 10.93 0.62
C ALA A 54 4.36 12.31 0.63
N ALA A 55 3.04 12.35 0.39
CA ALA A 55 2.27 13.59 0.34
C ALA A 55 2.06 14.19 1.73
N HIS A 56 1.91 13.35 2.75
CA HIS A 56 1.80 13.78 4.14
C HIS A 56 3.14 14.26 4.73
N GLY A 57 4.26 13.72 4.23
CA GLY A 57 5.59 14.02 4.75
C GLY A 57 6.06 13.06 5.83
N ASP A 58 5.48 11.86 5.93
CA ASP A 58 5.86 10.81 6.90
C ASP A 58 7.37 10.45 6.83
N PHE A 59 8.00 10.65 5.68
CA PHE A 59 9.44 10.44 5.49
C PHE A 59 10.32 11.56 6.05
N ALA A 60 9.78 12.79 6.18
CA ALA A 60 10.52 13.97 6.62
C ALA A 60 10.63 14.07 8.16
N ILE A 61 9.68 13.49 8.89
CA ILE A 61 9.64 13.50 10.37
C ILE A 61 10.88 12.83 10.98
N HIS A 62 11.53 11.91 10.27
CA HIS A 62 12.79 11.28 10.71
C HIS A 62 14.02 12.21 10.65
N LEU A 63 13.95 13.37 9.98
CA LEU A 63 15.06 14.33 9.89
C LEU A 63 15.06 15.38 11.01
N ASN A 64 14.08 15.32 11.92
CA ASN A 64 14.12 16.11 13.14
C ASN A 64 14.35 15.25 14.41
N PRO A 65 15.49 14.53 14.54
CA PRO A 65 15.97 14.10 15.85
C PRO A 65 16.56 15.27 16.67
N SER A 66 16.38 16.51 16.23
CA SER A 66 17.01 17.72 16.77
C SER A 66 16.11 18.50 17.74
N SER A 67 15.43 17.81 18.65
CA SER A 67 15.02 18.40 19.93
C SER A 67 15.78 17.82 21.14
N GLY A 68 16.78 16.94 20.89
CA GLY A 68 17.59 16.33 21.95
C GLY A 68 19.07 16.74 22.01
N ALA A 69 19.61 17.47 21.03
CA ALA A 69 21.04 17.78 21.00
C ALA A 69 21.38 19.09 20.26
N SER A 70 21.07 20.23 20.89
CA SER A 70 21.83 21.46 20.69
C SER A 70 22.23 22.00 22.06
N SER A 71 23.51 21.88 22.35
CA SER A 71 24.24 22.38 23.50
C SER A 71 24.29 23.91 23.58
N GLY A 72 23.98 24.46 24.76
CA GLY A 72 24.66 25.62 25.34
C GLY A 72 23.94 26.98 25.27
N GLY A 73 23.58 27.50 26.46
CA GLY A 73 23.30 28.92 26.71
C GLY A 73 21.95 29.14 27.41
N GLY A 74 21.99 29.59 28.67
CA GLY A 74 20.82 29.72 29.54
C GLY A 74 19.77 30.73 29.08
N ASP A 75 18.52 30.48 29.46
CA ASP A 75 17.85 31.23 30.52
C ASP A 75 16.48 30.60 30.82
N GLU A 76 16.18 30.47 32.11
CA GLU A 76 14.88 30.04 32.62
C GLU A 76 13.84 31.13 32.37
N SER A 77 12.87 30.88 31.49
CA SER A 77 11.59 31.58 31.48
C SER A 77 10.53 30.70 30.82
N GLY A 78 9.58 30.27 31.64
CA GLY A 78 8.54 29.31 31.27
C GLY A 78 7.65 29.79 30.13
N ALA A 79 7.64 29.01 29.06
CA ALA A 79 6.49 28.75 28.21
C ALA A 79 6.53 27.24 27.96
N GLY A 80 5.49 26.52 28.36
CA GLY A 80 5.41 25.08 28.12
C GLY A 80 5.56 24.81 26.64
N ALA A 81 6.68 24.21 26.25
CA ALA A 81 6.88 23.73 24.89
C ALA A 81 5.84 22.63 24.67
N VAL A 82 4.74 22.98 24.00
CA VAL A 82 3.87 21.99 23.40
C VAL A 82 4.74 21.32 22.33
N VAL A 83 5.19 20.10 22.62
CA VAL A 83 5.77 19.24 21.59
C VAL A 83 4.64 18.98 20.61
N GLU A 84 4.62 19.69 19.48
CA GLU A 84 3.80 19.29 18.35
C GLU A 84 4.35 17.94 17.86
N VAL A 85 3.74 16.86 18.34
CA VAL A 85 3.94 15.53 17.78
C VAL A 85 3.26 15.59 16.42
N GLU A 86 4.05 15.74 15.35
CA GLU A 86 3.51 15.60 14.00
C GLU A 86 3.06 14.14 13.84
N GLU A 87 1.76 13.92 13.86
CA GLU A 87 1.18 12.58 13.78
C GLU A 87 1.35 12.03 12.38
N THR A 88 2.07 10.92 12.21
CA THR A 88 2.26 10.28 10.88
C THR A 88 1.02 9.52 10.45
N CYS A 89 0.75 9.40 9.15
CA CYS A 89 -0.34 8.54 8.66
C CYS A 89 -0.06 7.04 8.91
N PHE A 90 1.20 6.66 8.81
CA PHE A 90 1.66 5.29 9.01
C PHE A 90 2.86 5.23 9.95
N VAL A 91 2.92 4.17 10.74
CA VAL A 91 4.07 3.82 11.57
C VAL A 91 4.96 2.86 10.79
N GLN A 92 6.27 3.15 10.73
CA GLN A 92 7.29 2.30 10.09
C GLN A 92 7.10 2.04 8.58
N VAL A 93 6.39 2.92 7.88
CA VAL A 93 6.31 2.95 6.41
C VAL A 93 7.26 4.04 5.90
N ASN A 94 8.55 3.71 5.81
CA ASN A 94 9.63 4.65 5.51
C ASN A 94 10.20 4.54 4.08
N SER A 95 9.69 3.61 3.28
CA SER A 95 10.16 3.32 1.93
C SER A 95 9.06 2.65 1.13
N PHE A 96 9.21 2.60 -0.20
CA PHE A 96 8.28 1.86 -1.06
C PHE A 96 8.19 0.38 -0.67
N MET A 97 9.32 -0.25 -0.31
CA MET A 97 9.32 -1.64 0.13
C MET A 97 8.54 -1.81 1.45
N ALA A 98 8.68 -0.88 2.39
CA ALA A 98 7.90 -0.91 3.63
C ALA A 98 6.39 -0.73 3.36
N ALA A 99 6.01 0.15 2.43
CA ALA A 99 4.62 0.33 2.03
C ALA A 99 4.05 -0.90 1.31
N PHE A 100 4.85 -1.56 0.47
CA PHE A 100 4.50 -2.82 -0.18
C PHE A 100 4.28 -3.94 0.85
N LEU A 101 5.17 -4.07 1.83
CA LEU A 101 5.01 -5.06 2.90
C LEU A 101 3.78 -4.77 3.74
N PHE A 102 3.52 -3.50 4.09
CA PHE A 102 2.28 -3.11 4.78
C PHE A 102 1.03 -3.48 3.96
N SER A 103 1.04 -3.22 2.66
CA SER A 103 -0.06 -3.62 1.76
C SER A 103 -0.27 -5.14 1.75
N LEU A 104 0.79 -5.94 1.64
CA LEU A 104 0.72 -7.39 1.70
C LEU A 104 0.14 -7.85 3.04
N GLU A 105 0.69 -7.35 4.16
CA GLU A 105 0.26 -7.68 5.52
C GLU A 105 -1.23 -7.39 5.75
N THR A 106 -1.72 -6.26 5.23
CA THR A 106 -3.12 -5.84 5.33
C THR A 106 -4.04 -6.70 4.47
N GLN A 107 -3.79 -6.85 3.17
CA GLN A 107 -4.71 -7.60 2.28
C GLN A 107 -4.74 -9.10 2.59
N THR A 108 -3.62 -9.66 3.06
CA THR A 108 -3.57 -11.08 3.47
C THR A 108 -4.04 -11.30 4.91
N SER A 109 -4.38 -10.23 5.64
CA SER A 109 -4.77 -10.27 7.05
C SER A 109 -3.72 -10.89 8.00
N ILE A 110 -2.45 -10.92 7.59
CA ILE A 110 -1.35 -11.38 8.45
C ILE A 110 -1.12 -10.38 9.58
N GLY A 111 -1.06 -9.08 9.24
CA GLY A 111 -0.98 -7.97 10.20
C GLY A 111 0.05 -8.15 11.31
N TYR A 112 1.35 -8.23 10.96
CA TYR A 112 2.41 -8.44 11.97
C TYR A 112 2.44 -7.35 13.06
N GLY A 113 1.91 -6.17 12.76
CA GLY A 113 1.75 -5.06 13.71
C GLY A 113 2.99 -4.16 13.86
N PHE A 114 4.11 -4.49 13.19
CA PHE A 114 5.28 -3.61 13.14
C PHE A 114 5.01 -2.36 12.30
N ARG A 115 4.17 -2.47 11.26
CA ARG A 115 3.68 -1.38 10.43
C ARG A 115 2.20 -1.23 10.67
N SER A 116 1.73 -0.02 10.94
CA SER A 116 0.32 0.24 11.25
C SER A 116 -0.14 1.56 10.68
N VAL A 117 -1.42 1.63 10.33
CA VAL A 117 -2.12 2.89 10.05
C VAL A 117 -2.44 3.60 11.37
N THR A 118 -2.47 4.92 11.36
CA THR A 118 -2.88 5.77 12.49
C THR A 118 -4.20 6.49 12.18
N GLU A 119 -4.76 7.20 13.15
CA GLU A 119 -5.96 8.03 12.98
C GLU A 119 -5.70 9.45 12.46
N ALA A 120 -4.43 9.83 12.31
CA ALA A 120 -4.02 11.15 11.84
C ALA A 120 -4.57 11.49 10.45
N CYS A 121 -4.64 10.46 9.58
CA CYS A 121 -4.98 10.62 8.18
C CYS A 121 -6.23 9.81 7.82
N PRO A 122 -7.42 10.44 7.73
CA PRO A 122 -8.65 9.77 7.32
C PRO A 122 -8.51 9.10 5.93
N LEU A 123 -7.72 9.70 5.03
CA LEU A 123 -7.45 9.13 3.71
C LEU A 123 -6.71 7.78 3.80
N ALA A 124 -5.76 7.63 4.74
CA ALA A 124 -5.04 6.38 4.96
C ALA A 124 -5.98 5.29 5.47
N VAL A 125 -6.85 5.63 6.44
CA VAL A 125 -7.88 4.71 6.96
C VAL A 125 -8.82 4.26 5.85
N MET A 126 -9.31 5.19 5.02
CA MET A 126 -10.18 4.86 3.89
C MET A 126 -9.50 3.97 2.85
N ALA A 127 -8.21 4.18 2.59
CA ALA A 127 -7.43 3.33 1.69
C ALA A 127 -7.29 1.90 2.23
N VAL A 128 -7.07 1.73 3.54
CA VAL A 128 -7.06 0.41 4.19
C VAL A 128 -8.43 -0.27 4.09
N VAL A 129 -9.52 0.46 4.34
CA VAL A 129 -10.88 -0.08 4.20
C VAL A 129 -11.15 -0.56 2.78
N LEU A 130 -10.77 0.25 1.77
CA LEU A 130 -10.91 -0.15 0.37
C LEU A 130 -10.08 -1.40 0.06
N GLN A 131 -8.86 -1.48 0.58
CA GLN A 131 -8.00 -2.65 0.39
C GLN A 131 -8.60 -3.93 0.98
N CYS A 132 -9.29 -3.83 2.12
CA CYS A 132 -9.98 -4.99 2.72
C CYS A 132 -11.18 -5.47 1.89
N ILE A 133 -11.77 -4.60 1.07
CA ILE A 133 -12.91 -4.92 0.21
C ILE A 133 -12.46 -5.55 -1.12
N VAL A 134 -11.32 -5.12 -1.65
CA VAL A 134 -10.73 -5.58 -2.92
C VAL A 134 -10.00 -6.90 -2.75
#